data_AF-A0A401G336-F1
#
_entry.id   AF-A0A401G336-F1
#
_cell.length_a   1.000
_cell.length_b   1.000
_cell.length_c   1.000
_cell.angle_alpha   90.00
_cell.angle_beta   90.00
_cell.angle_gamma   90.00
#
_symmetry.space_group_name_H-M   'P 1'
#
loop_
_entity.id
_entity.type
_entity.pdbx_description
1 polymer ?
#
loop_
_entity_poly.entity_id
_entity_poly.type
_entity_poly.pdbx_seq_one_letter_code
_entity_poly.pdbx_strand_id
1 'polypeptide(L)'
;MKWLEIIKVRMAGTGEAEAVSGMLEQVAGMLKTAPGLKRSGIYTHASVPGDLMITLTWGKEPLPPFGSDLANSLSHELKRHGLVDHSVWSER
;
A
#
# COMPACT_ATOMS: atom_id res chain seq x y z
N MET A 1 0.93 -6.75 -19.72
CA MET A 1 2.20 -6.51 -19.00
C MET A 1 1.88 -6.60 -17.54
N LYS A 2 2.61 -7.35 -16.71
CA LYS A 2 2.40 -7.24 -15.26
C LYS A 2 3.07 -5.98 -14.77
N TRP A 3 2.54 -5.43 -13.71
CA TRP A 3 3.09 -4.23 -13.09
C TRP A 3 2.85 -4.26 -11.58
N LEU A 4 3.63 -3.48 -10.86
CA LEU A 4 3.75 -3.50 -9.42
C LEU A 4 3.62 -2.06 -8.90
N GLU A 5 2.89 -1.92 -7.80
CA GLU A 5 2.92 -0.71 -7.00
C GLU A 5 3.50 -1.02 -5.63
N ILE A 6 4.27 -0.07 -5.12
CA ILE A 6 4.83 -0.12 -3.77
C ILE A 6 4.44 1.17 -3.08
N ILE A 7 3.74 1.03 -1.95
CA ILE A 7 3.37 2.12 -1.05
C ILE A 7 4.14 1.91 0.25
N LYS A 8 5.02 2.83 0.61
CA LYS A 8 5.74 2.84 1.88
C LYS A 8 5.18 3.92 2.76
N VAL A 9 4.99 3.60 4.04
CA VAL A 9 4.51 4.54 5.04
C VAL A 9 5.52 4.61 6.17
N ARG A 10 5.98 5.81 6.47
CA ARG A 10 6.77 6.12 7.66
C ARG A 10 5.89 6.80 8.69
N MET A 11 5.55 6.07 9.74
CA MET A 11 4.59 6.53 10.74
C MET A 11 5.26 7.53 11.70
N ALA A 12 4.50 8.55 12.11
CA ALA A 12 4.98 9.56 13.05
C ALA A 12 4.89 9.01 14.49
N GLY A 13 5.94 8.33 14.96
CA GLY A 13 6.08 7.91 16.36
C GLY A 13 5.36 6.60 16.72
N THR A 14 5.72 6.04 17.89
CA THR A 14 5.34 4.69 18.35
C THR A 14 4.01 4.64 19.11
N GLY A 15 3.21 5.72 19.10
CA GLY A 15 2.14 5.96 20.07
C GLY A 15 0.81 5.24 19.84
N GLU A 16 0.59 4.59 18.69
CA GLU A 16 -0.76 4.19 18.30
C GLU A 16 -0.84 2.76 17.74
N ALA A 17 -0.27 1.77 18.44
CA ALA A 17 -0.32 0.37 18.00
C ALA A 17 -1.75 -0.12 17.68
N GLU A 18 -2.76 0.33 18.42
CA GLU A 18 -4.17 0.01 18.17
C GLU A 18 -4.72 0.68 16.91
N ALA A 19 -4.39 1.96 16.66
CA ALA A 19 -4.81 2.65 15.45
C ALA A 19 -4.15 2.05 14.20
N VAL A 20 -2.90 1.61 14.32
CA VAL A 20 -2.19 0.87 13.27
C VAL A 20 -2.89 -0.45 12.98
N SER A 21 -3.30 -1.21 14.01
CA SER A 21 -3.99 -2.48 13.81
C SER A 21 -5.33 -2.31 13.06
N GLY A 22 -6.17 -1.36 13.48
CA GLY A 22 -7.45 -1.09 12.81
C GLY A 22 -7.28 -0.61 11.38
N MET A 23 -6.28 0.25 11.13
CA MET A 23 -5.91 0.67 9.78
C MET A 23 -5.47 -0.52 8.92
N LEU A 24 -4.63 -1.42 9.44
CA LEU A 24 -4.18 -2.60 8.70
C LEU A 24 -5.32 -3.54 8.32
N GLU A 25 -6.32 -3.71 9.19
CA GLU A 25 -7.54 -4.47 8.88
C GLU A 25 -8.34 -3.82 7.75
N GLN A 26 -8.51 -2.49 7.79
CA GLN A 26 -9.19 -1.75 6.73
C GLN A 26 -8.46 -1.89 5.38
N VAL A 27 -7.14 -1.72 5.38
CA VAL A 27 -6.30 -1.93 4.19
C VAL A 27 -6.47 -3.36 3.69
N ALA A 28 -6.35 -4.37 4.56
CA ALA A 28 -6.51 -5.77 4.18
C ALA A 28 -7.91 -6.05 3.57
N GLY A 29 -8.96 -5.39 4.08
CA GLY A 29 -10.31 -5.43 3.52
C GLY A 29 -10.36 -4.90 2.08
N MET A 30 -9.80 -3.71 1.85
CA MET A 30 -9.75 -3.08 0.51
C MET A 30 -8.95 -3.94 -0.49
N LEU A 31 -7.86 -4.56 -0.05
CA LEU A 31 -7.05 -5.43 -0.91
C LEU A 31 -7.80 -6.69 -1.35
N LYS A 32 -8.67 -7.26 -0.50
CA LYS A 32 -9.42 -8.49 -0.84
C LYS A 32 -10.51 -8.25 -1.88
N THR A 33 -11.07 -7.04 -1.94
CA THR A 33 -12.18 -6.70 -2.83
C THR A 33 -11.75 -5.99 -4.11
N ALA A 34 -10.45 -5.69 -4.25
CA ALA A 34 -9.89 -4.97 -5.37
C ALA A 34 -10.02 -5.77 -6.69
N PRO A 35 -10.83 -5.29 -7.66
CA PRO A 35 -10.93 -5.92 -8.97
C PRO A 35 -9.58 -5.83 -9.69
N GLY A 36 -9.15 -6.90 -10.37
CA GLY A 36 -7.94 -6.85 -11.19
C GLY A 36 -6.62 -7.16 -10.47
N LEU A 37 -6.59 -6.91 -9.17
CA LEU A 37 -5.43 -7.18 -8.31
C LEU A 37 -5.10 -8.67 -8.29
N LYS A 38 -3.85 -9.03 -8.62
CA LYS A 38 -3.41 -10.43 -8.72
C LYS A 38 -2.73 -10.92 -7.45
N ARG A 39 -2.00 -10.04 -6.79
CA ARG A 39 -1.34 -10.33 -5.52
C ARG A 39 -1.20 -9.03 -4.74
N SER A 40 -1.33 -9.13 -3.43
CA SER A 40 -0.97 -8.06 -2.52
C SER A 40 -0.20 -8.60 -1.33
N GLY A 41 0.48 -7.69 -0.64
CA GLY A 41 1.24 -7.99 0.56
C GLY A 41 1.33 -6.75 1.44
N ILE A 42 1.29 -6.95 2.75
CA ILE A 42 1.51 -5.94 3.77
C ILE A 42 2.70 -6.41 4.58
N TYR A 43 3.69 -5.54 4.76
CA TYR A 43 4.94 -5.82 5.44
C TYR A 43 5.21 -4.73 6.46
N THR A 44 5.76 -5.11 7.62
CA THR A 44 6.34 -4.20 8.60
C THR A 44 7.85 -4.14 8.42
N HIS A 45 8.44 -2.98 8.67
CA HIS A 45 9.89 -2.86 8.63
C HIS A 45 10.53 -3.58 9.82
N ALA A 46 11.50 -4.45 9.57
CA ALA A 46 12.08 -5.32 10.60
C ALA A 46 12.81 -4.55 11.72
N SER A 47 13.33 -3.34 11.42
CA SER A 47 14.14 -2.55 12.36
C SER A 47 13.62 -1.15 12.63
N VAL A 48 12.50 -0.74 12.02
CA VAL A 48 11.94 0.62 12.16
C VAL A 48 10.49 0.45 12.60
N PRO A 49 10.21 0.51 13.91
CA PRO A 49 8.86 0.34 14.42
C PRO A 49 7.89 1.33 13.78
N GLY A 50 6.75 0.81 13.31
CA GLY A 50 5.72 1.61 12.65
C GLY A 50 5.89 1.74 11.14
N ASP A 51 7.08 1.55 10.55
CA ASP A 51 7.21 1.63 9.09
C ASP A 51 6.51 0.44 8.42
N LEU A 52 5.73 0.73 7.38
CA LEU A 52 4.91 -0.23 6.64
C LEU A 52 5.23 -0.18 5.14
N MET A 53 5.08 -1.32 4.48
CA MET A 53 5.13 -1.43 3.03
C MET A 53 3.94 -2.25 2.53
N ILE A 54 3.24 -1.72 1.54
CA ILE A 54 2.16 -2.41 0.83
C ILE A 54 2.61 -2.61 -0.61
N THR A 55 2.46 -3.83 -1.11
CA THR A 55 2.77 -4.17 -2.51
C THR A 55 1.49 -4.58 -3.23
N LEU A 56 1.26 -4.07 -4.44
CA LEU A 56 0.11 -4.40 -5.28
C LEU A 56 0.61 -4.89 -6.64
N THR A 57 0.37 -6.16 -6.97
CA THR A 57 0.74 -6.72 -8.29
C THR A 57 -0.49 -6.85 -9.15
N TRP A 58 -0.42 -6.27 -10.33
CA TRP A 58 -1.51 -6.20 -11.31
C TRP A 58 -1.22 -7.04 -12.54
N GLY A 59 -2.30 -7.46 -13.21
CA GLY A 59 -2.26 -8.30 -14.41
C GLY A 59 -2.26 -7.51 -15.72
N LYS A 60 -2.91 -8.06 -16.75
CA LYS A 60 -3.05 -7.51 -18.13
C LYS A 60 -3.87 -6.21 -18.23
N GLU A 61 -3.86 -5.38 -17.20
CA GLU A 61 -4.51 -4.07 -17.22
C GLU A 61 -3.59 -3.02 -17.83
N PRO A 62 -4.16 -1.98 -18.47
CA PRO A 62 -3.38 -0.80 -18.86
C PRO A 62 -2.69 -0.23 -17.64
N LEU A 63 -1.40 0.07 -17.74
CA LEU A 63 -0.65 0.75 -16.68
C LEU A 63 -1.08 2.23 -16.66
N PRO A 64 -1.79 2.71 -15.63
CA PRO A 64 -2.13 4.13 -15.56
C PRO A 64 -0.87 4.94 -15.24
N PRO A 65 -0.73 6.18 -15.74
CA PRO A 65 0.47 7.00 -15.52
C PRO A 65 0.77 7.29 -14.03
N PHE A 66 -0.26 7.25 -13.19
CA PHE A 66 -0.19 7.58 -11.75
C PHE A 66 -0.59 6.41 -10.85
N GLY A 67 -0.51 5.18 -11.37
CA GLY A 67 -0.89 3.99 -10.61
C GLY A 67 -2.41 3.78 -10.50
N SER A 68 -2.81 2.78 -9.71
CA SER A 68 -4.22 2.41 -9.57
C SER A 68 -5.00 3.36 -8.67
N ASP A 69 -6.32 3.43 -8.88
CA ASP A 69 -7.23 4.16 -7.97
C ASP A 69 -7.15 3.62 -6.53
N LEU A 70 -6.92 2.30 -6.40
CA LEU A 70 -6.70 1.66 -5.11
C LEU A 70 -5.46 2.21 -4.41
N ALA A 71 -4.33 2.28 -5.12
CA ALA A 71 -3.09 2.79 -4.55
C ALA A 71 -3.19 4.29 -4.21
N ASN A 72 -3.86 5.08 -5.04
CA ASN A 72 -4.12 6.48 -4.79
C ASN A 72 -5.00 6.68 -3.55
N SER A 73 -6.07 5.90 -3.42
CA SER A 73 -6.96 5.93 -2.25
C SER A 73 -6.23 5.53 -0.98
N LEU A 74 -5.51 4.41 -1.00
CA LEU A 74 -4.68 3.96 0.12
C LEU A 74 -3.64 5.01 0.50
N SER A 75 -2.91 5.57 -0.47
CA SER A 75 -1.90 6.59 -0.21
C SER A 75 -2.50 7.86 0.41
N HIS A 76 -3.71 8.24 0.00
CA HIS A 76 -4.42 9.37 0.60
C HIS A 76 -4.79 9.09 2.06
N GLU A 77 -5.37 7.92 2.35
CA GLU A 77 -5.76 7.53 3.70
C GLU A 77 -4.54 7.43 4.64
N LEU A 78 -3.46 6.80 4.15
CA LEU A 78 -2.23 6.54 4.92
C LEU A 78 -1.45 7.82 5.25
N LYS A 79 -1.61 8.90 4.48
CA LYS A 79 -1.00 10.21 4.77
C LYS A 79 -1.43 10.81 6.10
N ARG A 80 -2.58 10.40 6.65
CA ARG A 80 -3.01 10.83 7.99
C ARG A 80 -2.15 10.26 9.11
N HIS A 81 -1.44 9.16 8.84
CA HIS A 81 -0.67 8.45 9.84
C HIS A 81 0.85 8.65 9.68
N GLY A 82 1.30 9.21 8.55
CA GLY A 82 2.73 9.39 8.31
C GLY A 82 3.07 9.88 6.91
N LEU A 83 4.37 9.83 6.61
CA LEU A 83 4.88 10.14 5.28
C LEU A 83 4.65 8.94 4.36
N VAL A 84 4.06 9.20 3.19
CA VAL A 84 3.76 8.16 2.20
C VAL A 84 4.62 8.36 0.95
N ASP A 85 5.28 7.29 0.53
CA ASP A 85 6.00 7.17 -0.74
C ASP A 85 5.29 6.11 -1.61
N HIS A 86 4.78 6.51 -2.76
CA HIS A 86 4.11 5.62 -3.71
C HIS A 86 4.88 5.60 -5.02
N SER A 87 5.16 4.40 -5.51
CA SER A 87 5.88 4.17 -6.76
C SER A 87 5.20 3.08 -7.59
N VAL A 88 5.33 3.21 -8.91
CA VAL A 88 4.72 2.34 -9.92
C VAL A 88 5.82 1.80 -10.83
N TRP A 89 5.80 0.49 -11.05
CA TRP A 89 6.85 -0.26 -11.74
C TRP A 89 6.23 -1.21 -12.75
N SER A 90 6.82 -1.36 -13.92
CA SER A 90 6.39 -2.32 -14.93
C SER A 90 7.41 -3.46 -15.10
N GLU A 91 6.92 -4.68 -15.29
CA GLU A 91 7.77 -5.85 -15.54
C GLU A 91 8.43 -5.73 -16.92
N ARG A 92 9.75 -5.91 -17.01
CA ARG A 92 10.49 -5.91 -18.28
C ARG A 92 10.49 -7.28 -18.94
#